data_AF-A0AAN8EXY3-F1
#
_entry.id   AF-A0AAN8EXY3-F1
#
_cell.length_a   1.000
_cell.length_b   1.000
_cell.length_c   1.000
_cell.angle_alpha   90.00
_cell.angle_beta   90.00
_cell.angle_gamma   90.00
#
_symmetry.space_group_name_H-M   'P 1'
#
loop_
_entity.id
_entity.type
_entity.pdbx_description
1 polymer ?
#
loop_
_entity_poly.entity_id
_entity_poly.type
_entity_poly.pdbx_seq_one_letter_code
_entity_poly.pdbx_strand_id
1 'polypeptide(L)'
;MMWSPTKDDLLNIRVEKGAKPKIKLSEDRKTVLVSVPLNTFVNYPQQRVELQGGYFLVLQRLQQQYKIIVQHGHERKPEFVVYASALTQEKDIKTQVKEMNTRIHQIGIAGPNLDIVGALRVPRLTLEATVGTMHVNAKIIADRLSLHGQSIVVATEALISTDKLTVIGRKLQLDGRCFPNENSENREMSVRLNCGLVHIGVDGCIGESNEKEAMKISKRASVQITSNRLTLTVNGSLANYGKITASDRIDLIIGESLLSLSDGTLDSAGRGYDALKRIRGVRTQAECLPSSNSLHSAISSQNADAVADLIEKGVDVNDKVK
;
A
#
# COMPACT_ATOMS: atom_id res chain seq x y z
N MET A 1 3.13 27.78 -29.30
CA MET A 1 2.26 26.59 -29.42
C MET A 1 1.93 26.14 -28.01
N MET A 2 0.67 26.22 -27.58
CA MET A 2 0.23 25.65 -26.30
C MET A 2 0.16 24.14 -26.46
N TRP A 3 1.07 23.40 -25.83
CA TRP A 3 0.99 21.95 -25.76
C TRP A 3 -0.10 21.58 -24.75
N SER A 4 -1.18 20.97 -25.23
CA SER A 4 -2.20 20.35 -24.40
C SER A 4 -1.77 18.89 -24.14
N PRO A 5 -1.64 18.46 -22.87
CA PRO A 5 -1.30 17.08 -22.56
C PRO A 5 -2.33 16.15 -23.20
N THR A 6 -1.86 15.20 -23.99
CA THR A 6 -2.73 14.22 -24.63
C THR A 6 -2.98 13.08 -23.67
N LYS A 7 -4.12 12.37 -23.81
CA LYS A 7 -4.45 11.20 -22.98
C LYS A 7 -3.41 10.05 -23.09
N ASP A 8 -2.43 10.18 -23.97
CA ASP A 8 -1.40 9.18 -24.27
C ASP A 8 0.00 9.54 -23.74
N ASP A 9 0.14 10.62 -22.96
CA ASP A 9 1.41 11.02 -22.36
C ASP A 9 1.79 10.03 -21.24
N LEU A 10 2.71 9.13 -21.58
CA LEU A 10 3.27 8.08 -20.74
C LEU A 10 4.77 8.34 -20.51
N LEU A 11 5.17 8.37 -19.24
CA LEU A 11 6.58 8.40 -18.86
C LEU A 11 6.88 7.31 -17.83
N ASN A 12 7.78 6.39 -18.20
CA ASN A 12 8.30 5.35 -17.31
C ASN A 12 9.75 5.66 -16.97
N ILE A 13 10.10 5.66 -15.69
CA ILE A 13 11.47 5.82 -15.20
C ILE A 13 11.85 4.58 -14.43
N ARG A 14 12.93 3.92 -14.86
CA ARG A 14 13.50 2.76 -14.20
C ARG A 14 14.87 3.12 -13.64
N VAL A 15 15.02 3.01 -12.33
CA VAL A 15 16.29 3.23 -11.63
C VAL A 15 16.94 1.87 -11.38
N GLU A 16 18.22 1.77 -11.69
CA GLU A 16 19.00 0.55 -11.49
C GLU A 16 20.40 0.85 -10.97
N LYS A 17 21.03 -0.18 -10.39
CA LYS A 17 22.45 -0.15 -10.04
C LYS A 17 23.31 -0.25 -11.28
N GLY A 18 24.29 0.66 -11.39
CA GLY A 18 25.27 0.67 -12.48
C GLY A 18 26.69 0.96 -11.99
N ALA A 19 27.66 0.88 -12.89
CA ALA A 19 29.06 1.22 -12.58
C ALA A 19 29.32 2.74 -12.62
N LYS A 20 28.57 3.47 -13.45
CA LYS A 20 28.64 4.93 -13.62
C LYS A 20 27.24 5.49 -13.84
N PRO A 21 26.99 6.77 -13.51
CA PRO A 21 25.69 7.37 -13.77
C PRO A 21 25.45 7.41 -15.27
N LYS A 22 24.27 6.97 -15.72
CA LYS A 22 23.91 6.99 -17.14
C LYS A 22 22.41 7.10 -17.30
N ILE A 23 21.98 7.95 -18.23
CA ILE A 23 20.62 7.96 -18.75
C ILE A 23 20.60 7.25 -20.10
N LYS A 24 19.69 6.29 -20.28
CA LYS A 24 19.36 5.69 -21.58
C LYS A 24 17.87 5.90 -21.85
N LEU A 25 17.57 6.54 -22.97
CA LEU A 25 16.21 6.68 -23.46
C LEU A 25 15.90 5.48 -24.38
N SER A 26 14.73 4.89 -24.21
CA SER A 26 14.20 3.89 -25.14
C SER A 26 13.86 4.51 -26.50
N GLU A 27 13.74 3.68 -27.53
CA GLU A 27 13.44 4.13 -28.90
C GLU A 27 12.09 4.86 -28.99
N ASP A 28 11.11 4.42 -28.21
CA ASP A 28 9.78 5.03 -28.12
C ASP A 28 9.75 6.36 -27.34
N ARG A 29 10.88 6.72 -26.69
CA ARG A 29 11.06 7.90 -25.82
C ARG A 29 10.09 7.99 -24.64
N LYS A 30 9.41 6.90 -24.29
CA LYS A 30 8.47 6.82 -23.16
C LYS A 30 9.12 6.22 -21.93
N THR A 31 10.15 5.40 -22.12
CA THR A 31 10.87 4.75 -21.01
C THR A 31 12.29 5.30 -20.88
N VAL A 32 12.67 5.68 -19.67
CA VAL A 32 14.01 6.14 -19.31
C VAL A 32 14.62 5.18 -18.31
N LEU A 33 15.78 4.62 -18.67
CA LEU A 33 16.61 3.84 -17.75
C LEU A 33 17.69 4.74 -17.16
N VAL A 34 17.73 4.82 -15.83
CA VAL A 34 18.69 5.61 -15.07
C VAL A 34 19.55 4.66 -14.24
N SER A 35 20.78 4.44 -14.68
CA SER A 35 21.76 3.66 -13.94
C SER A 35 22.51 4.57 -12.97
N VAL A 36 22.64 4.17 -11.71
CA VAL A 36 23.27 4.94 -10.63
C VAL A 36 24.34 4.09 -9.93
N PRO A 37 25.55 4.61 -9.65
CA PRO A 37 26.57 3.86 -8.92
C PRO A 37 26.38 3.92 -7.41
N LEU A 38 26.80 2.85 -6.73
CA LEU A 38 26.90 2.83 -5.26
C LEU A 38 27.99 3.78 -4.75
N ASN A 39 29.08 3.89 -5.51
CA ASN A 39 30.15 4.82 -5.17
C ASN A 39 29.73 6.25 -5.53
N THR A 40 29.33 7.00 -4.52
CA THR A 40 28.99 8.42 -4.64
C THR A 40 30.18 9.33 -4.41
N PHE A 41 31.43 8.86 -4.30
CA PHE A 41 32.60 9.75 -4.10
C PHE A 41 33.11 10.37 -5.42
N VAL A 42 32.93 9.68 -6.55
CA VAL A 42 33.38 10.15 -7.88
C VAL A 42 32.45 11.23 -8.43
N ASN A 43 32.98 12.42 -8.72
CA ASN A 43 32.18 13.55 -9.16
C ASN A 43 31.90 13.44 -10.66
N TYR A 44 30.69 12.99 -11.00
CA TYR A 44 30.25 12.88 -12.38
C TYR A 44 29.49 14.14 -12.83
N PRO A 45 29.68 14.60 -14.08
CA PRO A 45 28.94 15.74 -14.60
C PRO A 45 27.45 15.43 -14.68
N GLN A 46 26.65 16.49 -14.60
CA GLN A 46 25.20 16.42 -14.80
C GLN A 46 24.89 15.89 -16.20
N GLN A 47 23.90 15.01 -16.31
CA GLN A 47 23.38 14.53 -17.59
C GLN A 47 21.97 15.07 -17.79
N ARG A 48 21.62 15.41 -19.03
CA ARG A 48 20.30 15.89 -19.43
C ARG A 48 19.87 15.19 -20.72
N VAL A 49 18.62 14.74 -20.75
CA VAL A 49 18.00 14.14 -21.94
C VAL A 49 16.64 14.76 -22.16
N GLU A 50 16.30 15.06 -23.41
CA GLU A 50 14.99 15.54 -23.80
C GLU A 50 14.00 14.38 -23.92
N LEU A 51 12.81 14.58 -23.37
CA LEU A 51 11.69 13.65 -23.42
C LEU A 51 10.63 14.19 -24.41
N GLN A 52 9.56 13.42 -24.62
CA GLN A 52 8.41 13.91 -25.39
C GLN A 52 7.68 15.05 -24.66
N GLY A 53 6.91 15.87 -25.38
CA GLY A 53 6.04 16.89 -24.79
C GLY A 53 6.77 18.07 -24.16
N GLY A 54 8.00 18.39 -24.58
CA GLY A 54 8.76 19.52 -24.03
C GLY A 54 9.35 19.29 -22.63
N TYR A 55 9.29 18.05 -22.15
CA TYR A 55 9.92 17.63 -20.90
C TYR A 55 11.40 17.31 -21.10
N PHE A 56 12.16 17.41 -20.01
CA PHE A 56 13.51 16.91 -19.95
C PHE A 56 13.77 16.23 -18.60
N LEU A 57 14.65 15.23 -18.62
CA LEU A 57 15.13 14.55 -17.44
C LEU A 57 16.57 14.99 -17.16
N VAL A 58 16.84 15.35 -15.91
CA VAL A 58 18.16 15.71 -15.42
C VAL A 58 18.60 14.71 -14.37
N LEU A 59 19.78 14.13 -14.55
CA LEU A 59 20.47 13.33 -13.54
C LEU A 59 21.60 14.17 -12.95
N GLN A 60 21.49 14.49 -11.67
CA GLN A 60 22.43 15.32 -10.94
C GLN A 60 22.96 14.56 -9.71
N ARG A 61 24.28 14.58 -9.51
CA ARG A 61 24.87 14.10 -8.27
C ARG A 61 24.67 15.13 -7.14
N LEU A 62 24.29 14.65 -5.97
CA LEU A 62 24.39 15.35 -4.68
C LEU A 62 25.47 14.68 -3.81
N GLN A 63 25.74 15.21 -2.61
CA GLN A 63 26.83 14.71 -1.75
C GLN A 63 26.75 13.20 -1.48
N GLN A 64 25.57 12.68 -1.14
CA GLN A 64 25.36 11.27 -0.74
C GLN A 64 24.30 10.53 -1.58
N GLN A 65 23.78 11.16 -2.63
CA GLN A 65 22.69 10.61 -3.44
C GLN A 65 22.69 11.20 -4.84
N TYR A 66 21.97 10.56 -5.76
CA TYR A 66 21.65 11.11 -7.06
C TYR A 66 20.21 11.62 -7.06
N LYS A 67 20.01 12.75 -7.73
CA LYS A 67 18.72 13.40 -7.91
C LYS A 67 18.34 13.31 -9.39
N ILE A 68 17.19 12.70 -9.64
CA ILE A 68 16.57 12.55 -10.96
C ILE A 68 15.41 13.53 -11.00
N ILE A 69 15.49 14.52 -11.88
CA ILE A 69 14.54 15.62 -11.97
C ILE A 69 13.81 15.52 -13.29
N VAL A 70 12.48 15.55 -13.26
CA VAL A 70 11.67 15.73 -14.46
C VAL A 70 11.04 17.11 -14.42
N GLN A 71 11.20 17.86 -15.51
CA GLN A 71 10.77 19.25 -15.60
C GLN A 71 10.33 19.59 -17.03
N HIS A 72 9.30 20.43 -17.15
CA HIS A 72 8.85 20.96 -18.42
C HIS A 72 9.65 22.22 -18.81
N GLY A 73 9.96 22.38 -20.10
CA GLY A 73 10.74 23.53 -20.61
C GLY A 73 10.17 24.91 -20.28
N HIS A 74 8.85 25.01 -20.08
CA HIS A 74 8.18 26.28 -19.74
C HIS A 74 8.01 26.53 -18.23
N GLU A 75 8.29 25.53 -17.38
CA GLU A 75 8.11 25.66 -15.94
C GLU A 75 9.44 25.79 -15.21
N ARG A 76 9.49 26.62 -14.15
CA ARG A 76 10.68 26.75 -13.30
C ARG A 76 10.76 25.68 -12.22
N LYS A 77 9.62 25.11 -11.81
CA LYS A 77 9.54 24.08 -10.77
C LYS A 77 9.61 22.70 -11.44
N PRO A 78 10.29 21.72 -10.83
CA PRO A 78 10.18 20.34 -11.29
C PRO A 78 8.77 19.78 -11.06
N GLU A 79 8.34 18.92 -11.98
CA GLU A 79 7.08 18.17 -11.91
C GLU A 79 7.14 17.13 -10.79
N PHE A 80 8.27 16.43 -10.72
CA PHE A 80 8.60 15.50 -9.65
C PHE A 80 10.10 15.22 -9.58
N VAL A 81 10.51 14.63 -8.45
CA VAL A 81 11.90 14.26 -8.19
C VAL A 81 11.97 12.85 -7.64
N VAL A 82 12.91 12.07 -8.17
CA VAL A 82 13.29 10.75 -7.64
C VAL A 82 14.72 10.83 -7.13
N TYR A 83 14.95 10.31 -5.93
CA TYR A 83 16.27 10.20 -5.33
C TYR A 83 16.75 8.76 -5.41
N ALA A 84 18.04 8.57 -5.67
CA ALA A 84 18.69 7.27 -5.62
C ALA A 84 19.92 7.37 -4.72
N SER A 85 19.93 6.63 -3.61
CA SER A 85 21.04 6.61 -2.66
C SER A 85 21.56 5.20 -2.47
N ALA A 86 22.84 5.07 -2.11
CA ALA A 86 23.41 3.78 -1.78
C ALA A 86 22.85 3.28 -0.43
N LEU A 87 22.41 2.04 -0.41
CA LEU A 87 22.02 1.31 0.78
C LEU A 87 23.21 0.43 1.21
N THR A 88 24.10 1.01 2.01
CA THR A 88 25.45 0.46 2.28
C THR A 88 25.41 -0.96 2.85
N GLN A 89 24.44 -1.27 3.70
CA GLN A 89 24.32 -2.58 4.34
C GLN A 89 23.92 -3.68 3.34
N GLU A 90 23.07 -3.36 2.37
CA GLU A 90 22.51 -4.32 1.41
C GLU A 90 23.31 -4.37 0.10
N LYS A 91 24.33 -3.52 -0.06
CA LYS A 91 25.09 -3.33 -1.32
C LYS A 91 24.16 -3.08 -2.52
N ASP A 92 23.05 -2.41 -2.28
CA ASP A 92 22.03 -2.07 -3.26
C ASP A 92 21.69 -0.58 -3.21
N ILE A 93 20.71 -0.16 -4.00
CA ILE A 93 20.23 1.22 -4.08
C ILE A 93 18.87 1.32 -3.41
N LYS A 94 18.65 2.44 -2.73
CA LYS A 94 17.33 2.88 -2.28
C LYS A 94 16.82 3.94 -3.25
N THR A 95 15.65 3.69 -3.82
CA THR A 95 14.95 4.63 -4.69
C THR A 95 13.87 5.32 -3.89
N GLN A 96 13.85 6.65 -3.85
CA GLN A 96 12.87 7.41 -3.08
C GLN A 96 12.12 8.41 -3.94
N VAL A 97 10.79 8.39 -3.85
CA VAL A 97 9.90 9.37 -4.49
C VAL A 97 9.29 10.23 -3.39
N LYS A 98 9.54 11.55 -3.39
CA LYS A 98 9.11 12.46 -2.30
C LYS A 98 7.91 13.34 -2.63
N GLU A 99 7.90 13.91 -3.83
CA GLU A 99 6.87 14.85 -4.22
C GLU A 99 6.64 14.71 -5.73
N MET A 100 5.36 14.70 -6.10
CA MET A 100 4.93 14.67 -7.47
C MET A 100 3.66 15.50 -7.58
N ASN A 101 3.67 16.48 -8.48
CA ASN A 101 2.46 17.19 -8.85
C ASN A 101 2.55 17.51 -10.32
N THR A 102 1.93 16.65 -11.13
CA THR A 102 2.17 16.66 -12.56
C THR A 102 0.93 16.49 -13.40
N ARG A 103 1.02 17.07 -14.60
CA ARG A 103 -0.01 16.95 -15.65
C ARG A 103 0.24 15.80 -16.61
N ILE A 104 1.39 15.12 -16.52
CA ILE A 104 1.66 13.90 -17.29
C ILE A 104 0.60 12.86 -16.90
N HIS A 105 -0.11 12.33 -17.91
CA HIS A 105 -1.29 11.51 -17.65
C HIS A 105 -0.95 10.18 -16.98
N GLN A 106 0.14 9.53 -17.40
CA GLN A 106 0.57 8.26 -16.84
C GLN A 106 2.06 8.27 -16.51
N ILE A 107 2.38 7.95 -15.25
CA ILE A 107 3.74 7.82 -14.76
C ILE A 107 3.99 6.43 -14.20
N GLY A 108 5.07 5.80 -14.66
CA GLY A 108 5.65 4.60 -14.05
C GLY A 108 6.99 4.93 -13.40
N ILE A 109 7.19 4.56 -12.14
CA ILE A 109 8.51 4.65 -11.47
C ILE A 109 8.86 3.27 -10.92
N ALA A 110 9.98 2.74 -11.40
CA ALA A 110 10.53 1.46 -10.98
C ALA A 110 11.92 1.66 -10.36
N GLY A 111 12.22 0.95 -9.28
CA GLY A 111 13.56 0.95 -8.70
C GLY A 111 13.71 0.03 -7.50
N PRO A 112 14.95 -0.27 -7.08
CA PRO A 112 15.21 -1.10 -5.90
C PRO A 112 14.85 -0.35 -4.62
N ASN A 113 14.39 -1.10 -3.61
CA ASN A 113 14.02 -0.65 -2.27
C ASN A 113 13.20 0.65 -2.29
N LEU A 114 12.08 0.61 -3.03
CA LEU A 114 11.31 1.80 -3.35
C LEU A 114 10.61 2.36 -2.11
N ASP A 115 10.88 3.63 -1.81
CA ASP A 115 10.34 4.35 -0.66
C ASP A 115 9.54 5.57 -1.16
N ILE A 116 8.25 5.58 -0.88
CA ILE A 116 7.32 6.60 -1.36
C ILE A 116 6.87 7.42 -0.17
N VAL A 117 7.25 8.69 -0.16
CA VAL A 117 6.98 9.63 0.93
C VAL A 117 6.36 10.92 0.40
N GLY A 118 5.81 11.74 1.30
CA GLY A 118 5.31 13.07 0.96
C GLY A 118 3.96 13.04 0.22
N ALA A 119 3.80 13.90 -0.79
CA ALA A 119 2.53 14.08 -1.51
C ALA A 119 2.69 13.84 -3.01
N LEU A 120 1.92 12.89 -3.55
CA LEU A 120 1.93 12.52 -4.96
C LEU A 120 0.54 12.76 -5.56
N ARG A 121 0.46 13.65 -6.55
CA ARG A 121 -0.75 13.94 -7.33
C ARG A 121 -0.45 13.73 -8.81
N VAL A 122 -1.12 12.74 -9.39
CA VAL A 122 -0.97 12.33 -10.79
C VAL A 122 -2.20 11.51 -11.20
N PRO A 123 -2.71 11.59 -12.46
CA PRO A 123 -3.91 10.83 -12.84
C PRO A 123 -3.73 9.31 -12.78
N ARG A 124 -2.62 8.79 -13.33
CA ARG A 124 -2.31 7.34 -13.29
C ARG A 124 -0.87 7.12 -12.84
N LEU A 125 -0.72 6.35 -11.76
CA LEU A 125 0.58 6.05 -11.16
C LEU A 125 0.83 4.54 -11.11
N THR A 126 1.98 4.10 -11.60
CA THR A 126 2.52 2.77 -11.36
C THR A 126 3.84 2.88 -10.61
N LEU A 127 3.94 2.21 -9.48
CA LEU A 127 5.16 2.13 -8.67
C LEU A 127 5.62 0.68 -8.64
N GLU A 128 6.89 0.43 -8.92
CA GLU A 128 7.45 -0.92 -8.98
C GLU A 128 8.75 -1.01 -8.16
N ALA A 129 8.73 -1.82 -7.10
CA ALA A 129 9.95 -2.22 -6.41
C ALA A 129 10.57 -3.41 -7.16
N THR A 130 11.69 -3.15 -7.85
CA THR A 130 12.38 -4.18 -8.65
C THR A 130 13.11 -5.20 -7.78
N VAL A 131 13.59 -4.76 -6.62
CA VAL A 131 14.25 -5.56 -5.59
C VAL A 131 13.84 -5.00 -4.22
N GLY A 132 13.74 -5.88 -3.23
CA GLY A 132 13.47 -5.48 -1.85
C GLY A 132 12.02 -5.12 -1.57
N THR A 133 11.81 -4.40 -0.46
CA THR A 133 10.48 -4.03 0.02
C THR A 133 10.09 -2.64 -0.52
N MET A 134 8.84 -2.51 -0.96
CA MET A 134 8.24 -1.20 -1.21
C MET A 134 7.64 -0.66 0.08
N HIS A 135 8.05 0.54 0.48
CA HIS A 135 7.44 1.26 1.59
C HIS A 135 6.62 2.44 1.06
N VAL A 136 5.34 2.48 1.40
CA VAL A 136 4.42 3.56 1.05
C VAL A 136 4.05 4.30 2.34
N ASN A 137 4.56 5.51 2.49
CA ASN A 137 4.28 6.43 3.59
C ASN A 137 3.99 7.83 3.04
N ALA A 138 2.98 7.93 2.19
CA ALA A 138 2.66 9.14 1.43
C ALA A 138 1.16 9.39 1.34
N LYS A 139 0.82 10.65 1.05
CA LYS A 139 -0.48 11.04 0.54
C LYS A 139 -0.48 10.90 -0.98
N ILE A 140 -1.18 9.92 -1.52
CA ILE A 140 -1.28 9.66 -2.96
C ILE A 140 -2.69 9.99 -3.42
N ILE A 141 -2.81 10.84 -4.44
CA ILE A 141 -4.06 11.17 -5.13
C ILE A 141 -3.90 10.79 -6.60
N ALA A 142 -4.61 9.74 -7.01
CA ALA A 142 -4.59 9.26 -8.38
C ALA A 142 -5.90 8.58 -8.78
N ASP A 143 -6.36 8.71 -10.02
CA ASP A 143 -7.53 7.98 -10.52
C ASP A 143 -7.26 6.47 -10.54
N ARG A 144 -6.03 6.10 -10.91
CA ARG A 144 -5.55 4.72 -10.95
C ARG A 144 -4.18 4.62 -10.30
N LEU A 145 -4.06 3.77 -9.27
CA LEU A 145 -2.80 3.44 -8.61
C LEU A 145 -2.49 1.95 -8.80
N SER A 146 -1.27 1.64 -9.24
CA SER A 146 -0.75 0.28 -9.33
C SER A 146 0.55 0.16 -8.55
N LEU A 147 0.61 -0.76 -7.59
CA LEU A 147 1.78 -1.02 -6.74
C LEU A 147 2.30 -2.44 -7.00
N HIS A 148 3.52 -2.55 -7.51
CA HIS A 148 4.13 -3.82 -7.89
C HIS A 148 5.40 -4.08 -7.08
N GLY A 149 5.54 -5.25 -6.47
CA GLY A 149 6.74 -5.59 -5.70
C GLY A 149 6.61 -6.91 -4.97
N GLN A 150 7.72 -7.50 -4.52
CA GLN A 150 7.66 -8.76 -3.77
C GLN A 150 6.97 -8.60 -2.41
N SER A 151 7.39 -7.58 -1.66
CA SER A 151 6.83 -7.20 -0.37
C SER A 151 6.43 -5.73 -0.42
N ILE A 152 5.19 -5.43 -0.09
CA ILE A 152 4.65 -4.06 -0.12
C ILE A 152 4.10 -3.76 1.27
N VAL A 153 4.54 -2.64 1.85
CA VAL A 153 4.11 -2.16 3.15
C VAL A 153 3.54 -0.75 2.99
N VAL A 154 2.25 -0.60 3.25
CA VAL A 154 1.56 0.69 3.32
C VAL A 154 1.45 1.06 4.79
N ALA A 155 2.20 2.08 5.19
CA ALA A 155 2.32 2.53 6.57
C ALA A 155 1.01 3.15 7.09
N THR A 156 0.85 3.17 8.41
CA THR A 156 -0.33 3.71 9.12
C THR A 156 -0.68 5.15 8.73
N GLU A 157 0.31 5.99 8.48
CA GLU A 157 0.13 7.41 8.11
C GLU A 157 -0.17 7.62 6.61
N ALA A 158 -0.12 6.56 5.79
CA ALA A 158 -0.36 6.68 4.36
C ALA A 158 -1.85 6.94 4.05
N LEU A 159 -2.09 7.90 3.15
CA LEU A 159 -3.43 8.27 2.68
C LEU A 159 -3.49 8.11 1.17
N ILE A 160 -4.22 7.10 0.71
CA ILE A 160 -4.33 6.76 -0.70
C ILE A 160 -5.77 7.05 -1.16
N SER A 161 -5.92 8.11 -1.94
CA SER A 161 -7.17 8.50 -2.57
C SER A 161 -7.16 8.05 -4.03
N THR A 162 -7.92 7.00 -4.35
CA THR A 162 -7.98 6.42 -5.70
C THR A 162 -9.27 5.66 -5.97
N ASP A 163 -9.75 5.73 -7.22
CA ASP A 163 -10.92 4.96 -7.66
C ASP A 163 -10.54 3.53 -8.07
N LYS A 164 -9.29 3.32 -8.51
CA LYS A 164 -8.79 1.99 -8.91
C LYS A 164 -7.43 1.71 -8.31
N LEU A 165 -7.39 0.85 -7.30
CA LEU A 165 -6.17 0.33 -6.70
C LEU A 165 -5.88 -1.08 -7.23
N THR A 166 -4.67 -1.29 -7.75
CA THR A 166 -4.17 -2.62 -8.09
C THR A 166 -2.86 -2.85 -7.34
N VAL A 167 -2.75 -3.97 -6.65
CA VAL A 167 -1.52 -4.38 -5.97
C VAL A 167 -1.12 -5.75 -6.51
N ILE A 168 0.13 -5.88 -6.92
CA ILE A 168 0.70 -7.14 -7.43
C ILE A 168 1.94 -7.45 -6.62
N GLY A 169 1.94 -8.59 -5.94
CA GLY A 169 3.09 -8.98 -5.13
C GLY A 169 2.96 -10.33 -4.47
N ARG A 170 3.93 -10.69 -3.63
CA ARG A 170 3.83 -11.90 -2.80
C ARG A 170 3.10 -11.60 -1.50
N LYS A 171 3.47 -10.50 -0.84
CA LYS A 171 2.91 -10.06 0.44
C LYS A 171 2.55 -8.59 0.41
N LEU A 172 1.35 -8.26 0.89
CA LEU A 172 0.90 -6.89 1.16
C LEU A 172 0.60 -6.75 2.65
N GLN A 173 1.16 -5.72 3.28
CA GLN A 173 0.75 -5.22 4.58
C GLN A 173 0.14 -3.82 4.40
N LEU A 174 -1.13 -3.67 4.73
CA LEU A 174 -1.89 -2.43 4.59
C LEU A 174 -2.34 -1.97 5.99
N ASP A 175 -1.61 -1.01 6.53
CA ASP A 175 -1.93 -0.35 7.80
C ASP A 175 -2.45 1.09 7.58
N GLY A 176 -2.24 1.65 6.39
CA GLY A 176 -2.74 2.97 6.01
C GLY A 176 -4.19 2.96 5.50
N ARG A 177 -4.62 4.08 4.92
CA ARG A 177 -6.00 4.28 4.47
C ARG A 177 -6.07 4.38 2.96
N CYS A 178 -6.95 3.58 2.37
CA CYS A 178 -7.26 3.61 0.95
C CYS A 178 -8.74 3.96 0.79
N PHE A 179 -9.07 5.01 0.06
CA PHE A 179 -10.44 5.50 -0.10
C PHE A 179 -10.65 6.04 -1.53
N PRO A 180 -11.90 6.21 -2.00
CA PRO A 180 -12.17 6.75 -3.33
C PRO A 180 -11.47 8.08 -3.60
N ASN A 181 -11.27 8.41 -4.88
CA ASN A 181 -10.72 9.71 -5.24
C ASN A 181 -11.63 10.82 -4.69
N GLU A 182 -11.04 11.79 -3.97
CA GLU A 182 -11.73 12.93 -3.35
C GLU A 182 -12.60 13.69 -4.36
N ASN A 183 -12.19 13.69 -5.63
CA ASN A 183 -12.82 14.42 -6.73
C ASN A 183 -13.81 13.57 -7.54
N SER A 184 -14.00 12.30 -7.17
CA SER A 184 -14.91 11.39 -7.88
C SER A 184 -16.35 11.59 -7.41
N GLU A 185 -17.26 11.92 -8.34
CA GLU A 185 -18.67 12.17 -8.05
C GLU A 185 -19.38 10.91 -7.53
N ASN A 186 -19.08 9.75 -8.12
CA ASN A 186 -19.77 8.49 -7.81
C ASN A 186 -19.20 7.77 -6.58
N ARG A 187 -17.99 8.16 -6.13
CA ARG A 187 -17.25 7.53 -5.01
C ARG A 187 -17.19 6.00 -5.09
N GLU A 188 -17.16 5.47 -6.31
CA GLU A 188 -16.97 4.03 -6.55
C GLU A 188 -15.49 3.70 -6.47
N MET A 189 -15.18 2.59 -5.82
CA MET A 189 -13.80 2.14 -5.64
C MET A 189 -13.66 0.68 -6.05
N SER A 190 -12.66 0.40 -6.87
CA SER A 190 -12.27 -0.96 -7.27
C SER A 190 -10.86 -1.26 -6.77
N VAL A 191 -10.73 -2.31 -5.98
CA VAL A 191 -9.47 -2.74 -5.37
C VAL A 191 -9.19 -4.18 -5.80
N ARG A 192 -8.04 -4.39 -6.44
CA ARG A 192 -7.56 -5.72 -6.84
C ARG A 192 -6.21 -6.00 -6.17
N LEU A 193 -6.20 -6.95 -5.26
CA LEU A 193 -5.02 -7.37 -4.50
C LEU A 193 -4.59 -8.74 -5.04
N ASN A 194 -3.74 -8.71 -6.06
CA ASN A 194 -3.11 -9.88 -6.64
C ASN A 194 -1.87 -10.24 -5.80
N CYS A 195 -2.11 -10.61 -4.54
CA CYS A 195 -1.07 -11.02 -3.59
C CYS A 195 -1.35 -12.42 -3.06
N GLY A 196 -0.30 -13.19 -2.79
CA GLY A 196 -0.43 -14.49 -2.13
C GLY A 196 -0.91 -14.35 -0.68
N LEU A 197 -0.44 -13.31 0.02
CA LEU A 197 -0.91 -12.96 1.36
C LEU A 197 -1.22 -11.46 1.43
N VAL A 198 -2.44 -11.12 1.84
CA VAL A 198 -2.86 -9.77 2.18
C VAL A 198 -3.10 -9.68 3.68
N HIS A 199 -2.44 -8.73 4.33
CA HIS A 199 -2.64 -8.39 5.73
C HIS A 199 -3.17 -6.96 5.82
N ILE A 200 -4.39 -6.79 6.30
CA ILE A 200 -4.94 -5.47 6.65
C ILE A 200 -4.79 -5.33 8.16
N GLY A 201 -3.92 -4.40 8.60
CA GLY A 201 -3.68 -4.18 10.02
C GLY A 201 -4.83 -3.46 10.72
N VAL A 202 -4.70 -3.32 12.04
CA VAL A 202 -5.75 -2.73 12.90
C VAL A 202 -6.09 -1.28 12.54
N ASP A 203 -5.11 -0.53 12.04
CA ASP A 203 -5.28 0.84 11.56
C ASP A 203 -5.62 0.91 10.07
N GLY A 204 -5.48 -0.23 9.38
CA GLY A 204 -5.73 -0.37 7.96
C GLY A 204 -7.19 -0.13 7.61
N CYS A 205 -7.43 0.66 6.58
CA CYS A 205 -8.78 0.98 6.14
C CYS A 205 -8.89 0.95 4.62
N ILE A 206 -9.91 0.28 4.09
CA ILE A 206 -10.27 0.27 2.67
C ILE A 206 -11.71 0.79 2.52
N GLY A 207 -11.88 1.82 1.70
CA GLY A 207 -13.16 2.43 1.37
C GLY A 207 -13.55 3.63 2.24
N GLU A 208 -12.76 4.02 3.25
CA GLU A 208 -13.07 5.17 4.11
C GLU A 208 -11.81 5.94 4.57
N SER A 209 -11.89 7.28 4.62
CA SER A 209 -10.80 8.19 5.03
C SER A 209 -10.84 8.65 6.51
N ASN A 210 -11.68 8.06 7.35
CA ASN A 210 -12.16 8.65 8.61
C ASN A 210 -11.09 9.36 9.49
N GLU A 211 -11.04 10.69 9.42
CA GLU A 211 -10.05 11.54 10.13
C GLU A 211 -10.48 11.87 11.58
N LYS A 212 -11.38 11.08 12.18
CA LYS A 212 -12.02 11.43 13.46
C LYS A 212 -11.10 11.40 14.70
N GLU A 213 -9.90 10.82 14.63
CA GLU A 213 -9.06 10.68 15.83
C GLU A 213 -7.83 11.61 15.90
N ALA A 214 -7.46 12.33 14.84
CA ALA A 214 -6.17 13.04 14.81
C ALA A 214 -6.20 14.55 15.12
N MET A 215 -7.34 15.26 15.07
CA MET A 215 -7.33 16.71 15.31
C MET A 215 -8.58 17.24 16.03
N LYS A 216 -8.48 17.36 17.36
CA LYS A 216 -9.27 18.34 18.14
C LYS A 216 -8.81 19.80 17.93
N ILE A 217 -7.98 20.11 16.93
CA ILE A 217 -7.23 21.39 16.85
C ILE A 217 -7.52 22.21 15.58
N SER A 218 -8.26 21.73 14.57
CA SER A 218 -8.59 22.57 13.40
C SER A 218 -10.09 22.66 13.11
N LYS A 219 -10.62 23.89 13.04
CA LYS A 219 -12.03 24.23 12.75
C LYS A 219 -12.42 24.05 11.28
N ARG A 220 -11.82 23.10 10.56
CA ARG A 220 -12.31 22.70 9.23
C ARG A 220 -12.83 21.29 9.36
N ALA A 221 -14.14 21.13 9.19
CA ALA A 221 -14.79 19.83 9.19
C ALA A 221 -14.06 18.92 8.17
N SER A 222 -13.38 17.88 8.66
CA SER A 222 -12.79 16.88 7.80
C SER A 222 -13.93 16.17 7.08
N VAL A 223 -13.96 16.30 5.75
CA VAL A 223 -14.99 15.67 4.93
C VAL A 223 -14.74 14.17 4.96
N GLN A 224 -15.61 13.43 5.63
CA GLN A 224 -15.56 11.97 5.64
C GLN A 224 -15.82 11.46 4.21
N ILE A 225 -14.78 10.95 3.55
CA ILE A 225 -14.89 10.29 2.26
C ILE A 225 -15.11 8.79 2.55
N THR A 226 -16.25 8.28 2.10
CA THR A 226 -16.62 6.87 2.15
C THR A 226 -17.02 6.43 0.75
N SER A 227 -16.63 5.22 0.36
CA SER A 227 -17.03 4.63 -0.90
C SER A 227 -18.51 4.33 -0.91
N ASN A 228 -19.19 4.64 -2.01
CA ASN A 228 -20.58 4.20 -2.20
C ASN A 228 -20.63 2.70 -2.48
N ARG A 229 -19.87 2.28 -3.50
CA ARG A 229 -19.74 0.88 -3.89
C ARG A 229 -18.26 0.50 -3.93
N LEU A 230 -17.90 -0.51 -3.16
CA LEU A 230 -16.55 -1.05 -3.09
C LEU A 230 -16.51 -2.45 -3.70
N THR A 231 -15.76 -2.62 -4.79
CA THR A 231 -15.40 -3.94 -5.30
C THR A 231 -14.00 -4.30 -4.83
N LEU A 232 -13.87 -5.31 -3.97
CA LEU A 232 -12.59 -5.78 -3.46
C LEU A 232 -12.37 -7.23 -3.89
N THR A 233 -11.32 -7.46 -4.68
CA THR A 233 -10.87 -8.81 -5.08
C THR A 233 -9.50 -9.07 -4.50
N VAL A 234 -9.37 -10.16 -3.74
CA VAL A 234 -8.11 -10.68 -3.21
C VAL A 234 -7.86 -12.04 -3.84
N ASN A 235 -6.77 -12.21 -4.57
CA ASN A 235 -6.51 -13.48 -5.26
C ASN A 235 -5.99 -14.56 -4.31
N GLY A 236 -5.19 -14.19 -3.32
CA GLY A 236 -4.65 -15.11 -2.31
C GLY A 236 -5.41 -15.07 -0.99
N SER A 237 -4.68 -15.37 0.09
CA SER A 237 -5.23 -15.40 1.43
C SER A 237 -5.34 -14.00 2.06
N LEU A 238 -6.44 -13.72 2.77
CA LEU A 238 -6.70 -12.44 3.43
C LEU A 238 -6.71 -12.59 4.95
N ALA A 239 -5.81 -11.90 5.65
CA ALA A 239 -5.84 -11.67 7.09
C ALA A 239 -6.29 -10.23 7.35
N ASN A 240 -7.54 -10.05 7.79
CA ASN A 240 -8.12 -8.72 7.99
C ASN A 240 -8.35 -8.40 9.48
N TYR A 241 -7.67 -7.36 9.97
CA TYR A 241 -7.83 -6.82 11.32
C TYR A 241 -8.29 -5.36 11.35
N GLY A 242 -8.42 -4.75 10.17
CA GLY A 242 -8.81 -3.35 9.99
C GLY A 242 -10.25 -3.21 9.54
N LYS A 243 -10.51 -2.14 8.78
CA LYS A 243 -11.85 -1.78 8.30
C LYS A 243 -11.95 -1.90 6.78
N ILE A 244 -13.03 -2.51 6.31
CA ILE A 244 -13.42 -2.53 4.91
C ILE A 244 -14.86 -2.02 4.86
N THR A 245 -15.08 -0.84 4.29
CA THR A 245 -16.34 -0.10 4.46
C THR A 245 -16.81 0.49 3.14
N ALA A 246 -18.11 0.43 2.91
CA ALA A 246 -18.82 1.22 1.89
C ALA A 246 -20.18 1.64 2.47
N SER A 247 -20.78 2.72 1.95
CA SER A 247 -22.07 3.23 2.42
C SER A 247 -23.27 2.48 1.86
N ASP A 248 -23.17 1.92 0.63
CA ASP A 248 -24.24 1.17 -0.01
C ASP A 248 -23.89 -0.31 -0.13
N ARG A 249 -22.80 -0.66 -0.84
CA ARG A 249 -22.50 -2.07 -1.15
C ARG A 249 -21.01 -2.40 -1.17
N ILE A 250 -20.66 -3.59 -0.66
CA ILE A 250 -19.34 -4.20 -0.79
C ILE A 250 -19.46 -5.51 -1.58
N ASP A 251 -18.77 -5.58 -2.72
CA ASP A 251 -18.59 -6.80 -3.50
C ASP A 251 -17.20 -7.38 -3.18
N LEU A 252 -17.15 -8.37 -2.29
CA LEU A 252 -15.91 -9.01 -1.80
C LEU A 252 -15.71 -10.38 -2.43
N ILE A 253 -14.53 -10.59 -3.04
CA ILE A 253 -14.09 -11.89 -3.59
C ILE A 253 -12.73 -12.22 -2.98
N ILE A 254 -12.59 -13.40 -2.39
CA ILE A 254 -11.34 -13.93 -1.83
C ILE A 254 -11.07 -15.25 -2.55
N GLY A 255 -9.91 -15.37 -3.19
CA GLY A 255 -9.56 -16.52 -4.04
C GLY A 255 -9.10 -17.74 -3.26
N GLU A 256 -8.44 -17.55 -2.12
CA GLU A 256 -8.03 -18.63 -1.21
C GLU A 256 -8.79 -18.51 0.12
N SER A 257 -8.08 -18.49 1.24
CA SER A 257 -8.66 -18.51 2.58
C SER A 257 -8.83 -17.11 3.16
N LEU A 258 -9.94 -16.89 3.84
CA LEU A 258 -10.08 -15.82 4.82
C LEU A 258 -9.46 -16.31 6.13
N LEU A 259 -8.32 -15.74 6.51
CA LEU A 259 -7.60 -16.12 7.72
C LEU A 259 -8.18 -15.37 8.91
N SER A 260 -8.79 -16.10 9.82
CA SER A 260 -9.24 -15.57 11.11
C SER A 260 -8.17 -15.78 12.18
N LEU A 261 -8.18 -14.92 13.20
CA LEU A 261 -7.34 -15.05 14.40
C LEU A 261 -7.56 -16.37 15.16
N SER A 262 -8.69 -17.03 14.92
CA SER A 262 -9.04 -18.33 15.50
C SER A 262 -8.27 -19.50 14.90
N ASP A 263 -7.66 -19.33 13.72
CA ASP A 263 -7.25 -20.48 12.90
C ASP A 263 -5.79 -20.89 13.11
N GLY A 264 -5.12 -20.33 14.13
CA GLY A 264 -3.79 -20.77 14.59
C GLY A 264 -2.62 -20.58 13.61
N THR A 265 -2.87 -20.07 12.40
CA THR A 265 -1.87 -19.95 11.32
C THR A 265 -1.08 -18.64 11.30
N LEU A 266 -1.52 -17.61 12.05
CA LEU A 266 -0.89 -16.28 12.14
C LEU A 266 -0.39 -15.98 13.56
N ASP A 267 0.70 -16.64 13.92
CA ASP A 267 1.12 -16.93 15.29
C ASP A 267 1.83 -15.79 16.07
N SER A 268 1.46 -14.51 15.94
CA SER A 268 2.03 -13.48 16.85
C SER A 268 1.22 -12.21 17.00
N ALA A 269 0.80 -11.58 15.89
CA ALA A 269 0.00 -10.36 15.93
C ALA A 269 -1.41 -10.61 16.52
N GLY A 270 -1.98 -11.79 16.24
CA GLY A 270 -3.26 -12.22 16.80
C GLY A 270 -3.26 -12.38 18.31
N ARG A 271 -2.26 -13.10 18.84
CA ARG A 271 -2.08 -13.26 20.30
C ARG A 271 -1.89 -11.93 21.00
N GLY A 272 -1.12 -11.01 20.40
CA GLY A 272 -0.92 -9.67 20.93
C GLY A 272 -2.18 -8.81 20.95
N TYR A 273 -2.99 -8.87 19.89
CA TYR A 273 -4.25 -8.11 19.81
C TYR A 273 -5.34 -8.67 20.73
N ASP A 274 -5.45 -9.98 20.87
CA ASP A 274 -6.34 -10.61 21.86
C ASP A 274 -5.90 -10.32 23.29
N ALA A 275 -4.58 -10.33 23.56
CA ALA A 275 -4.04 -9.88 24.84
C ALA A 275 -4.37 -8.40 25.11
N LEU A 276 -4.23 -7.53 24.11
CA LEU A 276 -4.55 -6.10 24.23
C LEU A 276 -6.04 -5.87 24.48
N LYS A 277 -6.94 -6.62 23.80
CA LYS A 277 -8.38 -6.56 24.04
C LYS A 277 -8.77 -7.02 25.44
N ARG A 278 -8.10 -8.05 25.98
CA ARG A 278 -8.26 -8.51 27.36
C ARG A 278 -7.79 -7.44 28.36
N ILE A 279 -6.60 -6.86 28.13
CA ILE A 279 -6.03 -5.80 28.98
C ILE A 279 -6.92 -4.54 28.97
N ARG A 280 -7.49 -4.17 27.82
CA ARG A 280 -8.38 -3.00 27.69
C ARG A 280 -9.84 -3.26 28.09
N GLY A 281 -10.19 -4.48 28.52
CA GLY A 281 -11.55 -4.82 28.96
C GLY A 281 -12.62 -4.75 27.86
N VAL A 282 -12.24 -4.67 26.58
CA VAL A 282 -13.16 -4.50 25.44
C VAL A 282 -13.81 -5.83 25.05
N ARG A 283 -13.26 -6.95 25.51
CA ARG A 283 -13.86 -8.28 25.40
C ARG A 283 -14.18 -8.76 26.81
N THR A 284 -15.39 -8.49 27.30
CA THR A 284 -16.01 -9.40 28.25
C THR A 284 -16.09 -10.76 27.55
N GLN A 285 -15.79 -11.85 28.26
CA GLN A 285 -16.06 -13.19 27.72
C GLN A 285 -17.48 -13.15 27.15
N ALA A 286 -17.61 -13.40 25.84
CA ALA A 286 -18.90 -13.89 25.38
C ALA A 286 -18.99 -15.25 26.07
N GLU A 287 -19.67 -15.27 27.21
CA GLU A 287 -20.19 -16.50 27.79
C GLU A 287 -21.12 -17.09 26.73
N CYS A 288 -20.54 -17.84 25.79
CA CYS A 288 -21.29 -18.89 25.15
C CYS A 288 -21.69 -19.80 26.31
N LEU A 289 -22.98 -19.78 26.63
CA LEU A 289 -23.55 -20.69 27.61
C LEU A 289 -23.01 -22.09 27.29
N PRO A 290 -22.33 -22.72 28.25
CA PRO A 290 -21.62 -23.96 27.98
C PRO A 290 -22.66 -25.02 27.59
N SER A 291 -22.45 -25.70 26.45
CA SER A 291 -23.43 -26.60 25.83
C SER A 291 -22.79 -27.91 25.35
N SER A 292 -23.59 -28.97 25.21
CA SER A 292 -23.14 -30.28 24.71
C SER A 292 -22.43 -30.18 23.35
N ASN A 293 -22.88 -29.29 22.46
CA ASN A 293 -22.23 -29.03 21.17
C ASN A 293 -20.82 -28.42 21.31
N SER A 294 -20.63 -27.50 22.27
CA SER A 294 -19.30 -26.94 22.56
C SER A 294 -18.35 -27.98 23.15
N LEU A 295 -18.87 -28.92 23.95
CA LEU A 295 -18.09 -30.04 24.49
C LEU A 295 -17.69 -31.05 23.41
N HIS A 296 -18.61 -31.43 22.53
CA HIS A 296 -18.30 -32.30 21.39
C HIS A 296 -17.28 -31.68 20.43
N SER A 297 -17.37 -30.37 20.20
CA SER A 297 -16.39 -29.64 19.39
C SER A 297 -15.01 -29.62 20.06
N ALA A 298 -14.96 -29.38 21.38
CA ALA A 298 -13.72 -29.41 22.16
C ALA A 298 -13.06 -30.80 22.13
N ILE A 299 -13.84 -31.88 22.30
CA ILE A 299 -13.37 -33.27 22.19
C ILE A 299 -12.85 -33.56 20.77
N SER A 300 -13.60 -33.19 19.73
CA SER A 300 -13.22 -33.43 18.34
C SER A 300 -11.96 -32.67 17.94
N SER A 301 -11.76 -31.48 18.53
CA SER A 301 -10.57 -30.65 18.35
C SER A 301 -9.37 -31.03 19.24
N GLN A 302 -9.51 -32.07 20.07
CA GLN A 302 -8.49 -32.52 21.04
C GLN A 302 -8.00 -31.42 22.01
N ASN A 303 -8.87 -30.47 22.33
CA ASN A 303 -8.53 -29.37 23.25
C ASN A 303 -8.86 -29.75 24.70
N ALA A 304 -7.91 -30.40 25.39
CA ALA A 304 -8.10 -30.96 26.73
C ALA A 304 -8.47 -29.90 27.79
N ASP A 305 -7.88 -28.71 27.71
CA ASP A 305 -8.16 -27.61 28.66
C ASP A 305 -9.60 -27.11 28.51
N ALA A 306 -10.09 -27.00 27.27
CA ALA A 306 -11.47 -26.61 27.01
C ALA A 306 -12.48 -27.70 27.44
N VAL A 307 -12.12 -28.98 27.35
CA VAL A 307 -12.95 -30.08 27.84
C VAL A 307 -13.05 -30.05 29.37
N ALA A 308 -11.93 -29.84 30.07
CA ALA A 308 -11.91 -29.75 31.53
C ALA A 308 -12.77 -28.57 32.03
N ASP A 309 -12.62 -27.38 31.43
CA ASP A 309 -13.38 -26.18 31.81
C ASP A 309 -14.89 -26.34 31.54
N LEU A 310 -15.30 -27.05 30.49
CA LEU A 310 -16.71 -27.35 30.20
C LEU A 310 -17.32 -28.41 31.14
N ILE A 311 -16.52 -29.39 31.57
CA ILE A 311 -16.93 -30.40 32.57
C ILE A 311 -17.07 -29.74 33.96
N GLU A 312 -16.13 -28.88 34.35
CA GLU A 312 -16.20 -28.12 35.61
C GLU A 312 -17.43 -27.20 35.66
N LYS A 313 -17.88 -26.71 34.50
CA LYS A 313 -19.11 -25.92 34.34
C LYS A 313 -20.39 -26.75 34.27
N GLY A 314 -20.31 -28.08 34.43
CA GLY A 314 -21.47 -28.97 34.57
C GLY A 314 -22.19 -29.32 33.28
N VAL A 315 -21.53 -29.23 32.12
CA VAL A 315 -22.14 -29.61 30.83
C VAL A 315 -22.29 -31.13 30.74
N ASP A 316 -23.52 -31.61 30.54
CA ASP A 316 -23.79 -33.02 30.27
C ASP A 316 -23.51 -33.33 28.78
N VAL A 317 -22.73 -34.40 28.55
CA VAL A 317 -22.40 -34.93 27.22
C VAL A 317 -23.66 -35.41 26.49
N ASN A 318 -24.69 -35.86 27.22
CA ASN A 318 -25.89 -36.44 26.65
C ASN A 318 -27.06 -35.46 26.53
N ASP A 319 -26.84 -34.17 26.79
CA ASP A 319 -27.91 -33.18 26.73
C ASP A 319 -28.38 -33.01 25.28
N LYS A 320 -29.56 -33.58 24.98
CA LYS A 320 -30.20 -33.48 23.66
C LYS A 320 -30.90 -32.14 23.58
N VAL A 321 -30.32 -31.23 22.80
CA VAL A 321 -30.95 -29.96 22.42
C VAL A 321 -32.34 -30.25 21.83
N LYS A 322 -33.39 -29.67 22.41
CA LYS A 322 -34.70 -29.53 21.76
C LYS A 322 -34.69 -28.36 20.79
#